data_AF-A0A0M4E2W6-F1
#
_entry.id   AF-A0A0M4E2W6-F1
#
_cell.length_a   1.000
_cell.length_b   1.000
_cell.length_c   1.000
_cell.angle_alpha   90.00
_cell.angle_beta   90.00
_cell.angle_gamma   90.00
#
_symmetry.space_group_name_H-M   'P 1'
#
loop_
_entity.id
_entity.type
_entity.pdbx_description
1 polymer ?
#
loop_
_entity_poly.entity_id
_entity_poly.type
_entity_poly.pdbx_seq_one_letter_code
_entity_poly.pdbx_strand_id
1 'polypeptide(L)'
;MDLLGPPAPQHGGTADAWREIESDLGFALPDDYKTIVDAYAPVCLYEHLYLHHPATEHWNLRRWMSETITAWSAVEWEEEIDGDPREVLGATDLRFGTPDGLTPLVESNRGETIFFARDKAGVPVIFAENGQVEFSCQAVPFSEWLRQYLNGENAVGPGSGIFYPGPVKFRSLPQTPQDTESVWFGPDRGM
;
A
#
# COMPACT_ATOMS: atom_id res chain seq x y z
N MET A 1 -4.74 -11.08 12.71
CA MET A 1 -4.35 -9.69 12.40
C MET A 1 -4.37 -8.90 13.70
N ASP A 2 -3.65 -9.42 14.71
CA ASP A 2 -3.83 -8.94 16.10
C ASP A 2 -3.03 -7.65 16.34
N LEU A 3 -2.07 -7.30 15.47
CA LEU A 3 -1.18 -6.14 15.64
C LEU A 3 -1.88 -4.78 15.54
N LEU A 4 -2.98 -4.70 14.77
CA LEU A 4 -3.68 -3.43 14.50
C LEU A 4 -4.75 -3.11 15.55
N GLY A 5 -5.25 -4.11 16.27
CA GLY A 5 -6.34 -3.95 17.24
C GLY A 5 -7.73 -3.94 16.62
N PRO A 6 -8.74 -3.40 17.32
CA PRO A 6 -10.07 -3.24 16.74
C PRO A 6 -10.07 -2.15 15.66
N PRO A 7 -10.97 -2.25 14.65
CA PRO A 7 -11.12 -1.23 13.61
C PRO A 7 -11.52 0.13 14.21
N ALA A 8 -11.12 1.20 13.50
CA ALA A 8 -11.51 2.57 13.82
C ALA A 8 -12.97 2.84 13.36
N PRO A 9 -13.56 4.02 13.66
CA PRO A 9 -14.88 4.37 13.13
C PRO A 9 -14.91 4.25 11.61
N GLN A 10 -15.84 3.43 11.09
CA GLN A 10 -15.92 3.12 9.66
C GLN A 10 -16.36 4.35 8.86
N HIS A 11 -15.73 4.54 7.71
CA HIS A 11 -16.20 5.48 6.70
C HIS A 11 -17.30 4.78 5.89
N GLY A 12 -18.49 5.36 5.83
CA GLY A 12 -19.59 4.81 5.02
C GLY A 12 -19.29 4.91 3.51
N GLY A 13 -20.03 4.15 2.69
CA GLY A 13 -19.99 4.29 1.23
C GLY A 13 -18.82 3.62 0.51
N THR A 14 -18.13 2.66 1.13
CA THR A 14 -16.94 2.00 0.56
C THR A 14 -17.24 1.14 -0.65
N ALA A 15 -18.35 0.41 -0.67
CA ALA A 15 -18.64 -0.57 -1.72
C ALA A 15 -18.72 0.04 -3.14
N ASP A 16 -19.35 1.20 -3.28
CA ASP A 16 -19.45 1.88 -4.57
C ASP A 16 -18.11 2.51 -4.98
N ALA A 17 -17.39 3.10 -4.02
CA ALA A 17 -16.07 3.68 -4.25
C ALA A 17 -15.03 2.62 -4.68
N TRP A 18 -15.07 1.42 -4.10
CA TRP A 18 -14.24 0.30 -4.54
C TRP A 18 -14.58 -0.16 -5.95
N ARG A 19 -15.87 -0.26 -6.28
CA ARG A 19 -16.30 -0.67 -7.62
C ARG A 19 -15.82 0.31 -8.69
N GLU A 20 -15.80 1.60 -8.38
CA GLU A 20 -15.25 2.61 -9.28
C GLU A 20 -13.75 2.41 -9.51
N ILE A 21 -12.96 2.21 -8.45
CA ILE A 21 -11.51 1.93 -8.56
C ILE A 21 -11.26 0.68 -9.39
N GLU A 22 -11.92 -0.43 -9.07
CA GLU A 22 -11.73 -1.71 -9.77
C GLU A 22 -12.23 -1.65 -11.23
N SER A 23 -13.24 -0.82 -11.52
CA SER A 23 -13.69 -0.56 -12.88
C SER A 23 -12.66 0.23 -13.69
N ASP A 24 -11.98 1.20 -13.10
CA ASP A 24 -10.91 1.95 -13.78
C ASP A 24 -9.69 1.07 -14.06
N LEU A 25 -9.32 0.24 -13.09
CA LEU A 25 -8.20 -0.70 -13.20
C LEU A 25 -8.51 -1.88 -14.13
N GLY A 26 -9.78 -2.24 -14.29
CA GLY A 26 -10.21 -3.40 -15.06
C GLY A 26 -10.00 -4.75 -14.34
N PHE A 27 -9.68 -4.73 -13.04
CA PHE A 27 -9.52 -5.93 -12.21
C PHE A 27 -9.80 -5.63 -10.74
N ALA A 28 -10.05 -6.69 -9.96
CA ALA A 28 -10.29 -6.58 -8.53
C ALA A 28 -8.97 -6.48 -7.72
N LEU A 29 -8.93 -5.55 -6.77
CA LEU A 29 -7.85 -5.41 -5.81
C LEU A 29 -7.92 -6.53 -4.75
N PRO A 30 -6.82 -6.82 -4.03
CA PRO A 30 -6.81 -7.84 -2.98
C PRO A 30 -7.88 -7.58 -1.90
N ASP A 31 -8.62 -8.62 -1.52
CA ASP A 31 -9.70 -8.48 -0.53
C ASP A 31 -9.18 -8.15 0.87
N ASP A 32 -7.99 -8.64 1.22
CA ASP A 32 -7.34 -8.32 2.50
C ASP A 32 -6.88 -6.86 2.56
N TYR A 33 -6.37 -6.32 1.45
CA TYR A 33 -6.09 -4.88 1.31
C TYR A 33 -7.36 -4.04 1.51
N LYS A 34 -8.44 -4.34 0.79
CA LYS A 34 -9.72 -3.62 0.93
C LYS A 34 -10.26 -3.70 2.35
N THR A 35 -10.18 -4.88 2.98
CA THR A 35 -10.60 -5.09 4.38
C THR A 35 -9.82 -4.21 5.36
N ILE A 36 -8.50 -4.07 5.17
CA ILE A 36 -7.66 -3.23 6.03
C ILE A 36 -7.95 -1.76 5.79
N VAL A 37 -8.09 -1.34 4.53
CA VAL A 37 -8.41 0.05 4.19
C VAL A 37 -9.77 0.45 4.78
N ASP A 38 -10.81 -0.36 4.60
CA ASP A 38 -12.15 -0.07 5.16
C ASP A 38 -12.15 -0.03 6.70
N ALA A 39 -11.28 -0.81 7.34
CA ALA A 39 -11.19 -0.91 8.79
C ALA A 39 -10.39 0.22 9.45
N TYR A 40 -9.36 0.75 8.77
CA TYR A 40 -8.38 1.63 9.41
C TYR A 40 -8.12 2.93 8.66
N ALA A 41 -8.35 3.02 7.35
CA ALA A 41 -8.02 4.20 6.57
C ALA A 41 -9.11 5.31 6.69
N PRO A 42 -8.75 6.58 6.45
CA PRO A 42 -7.43 7.08 6.10
C PRO A 42 -6.57 7.35 7.34
N VAL A 43 -5.37 6.77 7.37
CA VAL A 43 -4.43 6.88 8.49
C VAL A 43 -2.99 6.93 8.02
N CYS A 44 -2.15 7.47 8.88
CA CYS A 44 -0.71 7.27 8.84
C CYS A 44 -0.28 6.36 9.99
N LEU A 45 0.35 5.23 9.66
CA LEU A 45 0.90 4.26 10.60
C LEU A 45 2.35 4.60 10.91
N TYR A 46 2.70 4.61 12.19
CA TYR A 46 4.03 5.00 12.71
C TYR A 46 4.57 6.33 12.16
N GLU A 47 3.69 7.24 11.73
CA GLU A 47 4.10 8.51 11.11
C GLU A 47 4.83 8.34 9.76
N HIS A 48 4.84 7.14 9.18
CA HIS A 48 5.59 6.85 7.96
C HIS A 48 4.74 6.30 6.84
N LEU A 49 3.88 5.29 7.10
CA LEU A 49 3.13 4.58 6.07
C LEU A 49 1.72 5.14 5.95
N TYR A 50 1.31 5.54 4.76
CA TYR A 50 0.03 6.20 4.51
C TYR A 50 -0.95 5.23 3.85
N LEU A 51 -2.13 5.09 4.47
CA LEU A 51 -3.27 4.38 3.91
C LEU A 51 -4.32 5.41 3.54
N HIS A 52 -4.58 5.55 2.24
CA HIS A 52 -5.65 6.38 1.70
C HIS A 52 -6.97 5.62 1.72
N HIS A 53 -8.10 6.33 1.72
CA HIS A 53 -9.42 5.71 1.76
C HIS A 53 -10.23 6.06 0.49
N PRO A 54 -10.96 5.12 -0.13
CA PRO A 54 -11.63 5.36 -1.40
C PRO A 54 -12.84 6.30 -1.28
N ALA A 55 -13.53 6.28 -0.13
CA ALA A 55 -14.73 7.10 0.11
C ALA A 55 -14.45 8.50 0.71
N THR A 56 -13.19 8.93 0.77
CA THR A 56 -12.81 10.23 1.35
C THR A 56 -12.47 11.26 0.28
N GLU A 57 -12.70 12.54 0.54
CA GLU A 57 -12.48 13.61 -0.45
C GLU A 57 -11.01 14.05 -0.54
N HIS A 58 -10.37 14.28 0.61
CA HIS A 58 -9.02 14.83 0.66
C HIS A 58 -7.96 13.74 0.49
N TRP A 59 -8.07 12.66 1.26
CA TRP A 59 -7.16 11.50 1.20
C TRP A 59 -7.72 10.39 0.31
N ASN A 60 -8.21 10.77 -0.87
CA ASN A 60 -8.91 9.88 -1.79
C ASN A 60 -7.96 8.88 -2.45
N LEU A 61 -8.20 7.59 -2.20
CA LEU A 61 -7.37 6.50 -2.74
C LEU A 61 -7.37 6.44 -4.28
N ARG A 62 -8.53 6.63 -4.92
CA ARG A 62 -8.65 6.59 -6.40
C ARG A 62 -7.82 7.68 -7.05
N ARG A 63 -7.93 8.92 -6.54
CA ARG A 63 -7.14 10.07 -7.01
C ARG A 63 -5.64 9.81 -6.85
N TRP A 64 -5.22 9.42 -5.64
CA TRP A 64 -3.82 9.13 -5.36
C TRP A 64 -3.27 8.00 -6.26
N MET A 65 -3.99 6.88 -6.40
CA MET A 65 -3.59 5.78 -7.30
C MET A 65 -3.42 6.28 -8.74
N SER A 66 -4.36 7.07 -9.26
CA SER A 66 -4.30 7.60 -10.63
C SER A 66 -3.12 8.55 -10.83
N GLU A 67 -2.84 9.43 -9.88
CA GLU A 67 -1.70 10.36 -9.92
C GLU A 67 -0.37 9.61 -9.85
N THR A 68 -0.27 8.64 -8.94
CA THR A 68 0.91 7.78 -8.78
C THR A 68 1.16 6.91 -10.02
N ILE A 69 0.12 6.27 -10.59
CA ILE A 69 0.22 5.53 -11.85
C ILE A 69 0.72 6.44 -12.98
N THR A 70 0.20 7.67 -13.07
CA THR A 70 0.63 8.63 -14.10
C THR A 70 2.10 9.01 -13.93
N ALA A 71 2.52 9.29 -12.69
CA ALA A 71 3.90 9.65 -12.38
C ALA A 71 4.87 8.51 -12.73
N TRP A 72 4.58 7.29 -12.29
CA TRP A 72 5.43 6.12 -12.55
C TRP A 72 5.45 5.70 -14.02
N SER A 73 4.34 5.87 -14.75
CA SER A 73 4.28 5.61 -16.20
C SER A 73 5.11 6.59 -17.02
N ALA A 74 5.43 7.77 -16.47
CA ALA A 74 6.25 8.77 -17.14
C ALA A 74 7.76 8.58 -16.91
N VAL A 75 8.16 7.66 -16.02
CA VAL A 75 9.56 7.35 -15.77
C VAL A 75 10.14 6.59 -16.96
N GLU A 76 11.27 7.07 -17.47
CA GLU A 76 12.08 6.33 -18.44
C GLU A 76 12.93 5.32 -17.68
N TRP A 77 12.57 4.04 -17.83
CA TRP A 77 13.21 2.95 -17.12
C TRP A 77 14.48 2.47 -17.82
N GLU A 78 15.53 2.24 -17.04
CA GLU A 78 16.77 1.64 -17.54
C GLU A 78 16.55 0.19 -18.00
N GLU A 79 17.46 -0.32 -18.82
CA GLU A 79 17.43 -1.73 -19.25
C GLU A 79 17.70 -2.67 -18.07
N GLU A 80 18.52 -2.26 -17.10
CA GLU A 80 18.85 -3.02 -15.90
C GLU A 80 18.28 -2.32 -14.66
N ILE A 81 17.42 -3.02 -13.92
CA ILE A 81 16.81 -2.54 -12.66
C ILE A 81 17.07 -3.60 -11.60
N ASP A 82 17.53 -3.21 -10.42
CA ASP A 82 17.71 -4.17 -9.33
C ASP A 82 16.34 -4.69 -8.86
N GLY A 83 16.18 -6.02 -8.92
CA GLY A 83 14.90 -6.69 -8.62
C GLY A 83 13.80 -6.44 -9.64
N ASP A 84 14.18 -6.20 -10.90
CA ASP A 84 13.31 -5.86 -12.02
C ASP A 84 11.95 -6.61 -12.04
N PRO A 85 10.83 -5.91 -11.83
CA PRO A 85 9.51 -6.52 -11.88
C PRO A 85 9.19 -7.19 -13.23
N ARG A 86 9.77 -6.72 -14.34
CA ARG A 86 9.52 -7.27 -15.70
C ARG A 86 9.78 -8.77 -15.76
N GLU A 87 10.80 -9.26 -15.06
CA GLU A 87 11.17 -10.68 -15.04
C GLU A 87 10.10 -11.57 -14.40
N VAL A 88 9.52 -11.10 -13.29
CA VAL A 88 8.49 -11.82 -12.52
C VAL A 88 7.14 -11.74 -13.24
N LEU A 89 6.80 -10.56 -13.77
CA LEU A 89 5.57 -10.32 -14.52
C LEU A 89 5.60 -11.00 -15.90
N GLY A 90 6.79 -11.32 -16.43
CA GLY A 90 6.95 -11.83 -17.78
C GLY A 90 6.60 -10.78 -18.85
N ALA A 91 6.84 -9.51 -18.54
CA ALA A 91 6.52 -8.36 -19.37
C ALA A 91 7.78 -7.82 -20.08
N THR A 92 7.60 -7.21 -21.25
CA THR A 92 8.68 -6.49 -21.95
C THR A 92 8.87 -5.08 -21.40
N ASP A 93 7.77 -4.45 -21.01
CA ASP A 93 7.73 -3.07 -20.56
C ASP A 93 7.06 -2.99 -19.19
N LEU A 94 7.60 -2.13 -18.33
CA LEU A 94 7.02 -1.88 -17.02
C LEU A 94 5.78 -0.99 -17.20
N ARG A 95 4.62 -1.54 -16.81
CA ARG A 95 3.33 -0.87 -16.93
C ARG A 95 2.72 -0.69 -15.55
N PHE A 96 1.96 0.38 -15.38
CA PHE A 96 1.33 0.73 -14.12
C PHE A 96 -0.19 0.83 -14.27
N GLY A 97 -0.93 0.36 -13.27
CA GLY A 97 -2.40 0.39 -13.27
C GLY A 97 -3.08 -0.55 -14.27
N THR A 98 -2.35 -1.49 -14.87
CA THR A 98 -2.91 -2.49 -15.79
C THR A 98 -3.02 -3.86 -15.12
N PRO A 99 -3.88 -4.77 -15.62
CA PRO A 99 -4.01 -6.12 -15.06
C PRO A 99 -2.71 -6.95 -15.01
N ASP A 100 -1.75 -6.60 -15.86
CA ASP A 100 -0.43 -7.23 -16.02
C ASP A 100 0.72 -6.31 -15.59
N GLY A 101 0.41 -5.24 -14.85
CA GLY A 101 1.36 -4.24 -14.39
C GLY A 101 1.35 -4.05 -12.87
N LEU A 102 2.12 -3.05 -12.42
CA LEU A 102 2.21 -2.66 -11.01
C LEU A 102 1.10 -1.69 -10.65
N THR A 103 0.37 -1.96 -9.56
CA THR A 103 -0.70 -1.08 -9.07
C THR A 103 -0.38 -0.59 -7.68
N PRO A 104 -0.19 0.72 -7.46
CA PRO A 104 0.22 1.24 -6.16
C PRO A 104 -0.90 1.01 -5.13
N LEU A 105 -0.53 0.53 -3.94
CA LEU A 105 -1.44 0.28 -2.83
C LEU A 105 -1.23 1.28 -1.68
N VAL A 106 0.03 1.50 -1.30
CA VAL A 106 0.40 2.42 -0.20
C VAL A 106 1.75 3.09 -0.50
N GLU A 107 1.99 4.24 0.12
CA GLU A 107 3.26 4.95 0.10
C GLU A 107 3.77 5.22 1.52
N SER A 108 5.06 5.52 1.63
CA SER A 108 5.64 6.05 2.85
C SER A 108 6.38 7.37 2.63
N ASN A 109 6.51 8.16 3.71
CA ASN A 109 7.35 9.36 3.68
C ASN A 109 8.87 9.08 3.67
N ARG A 110 9.27 7.81 3.60
CA ARG A 110 10.66 7.39 3.39
C ARG A 110 11.01 7.21 1.91
N GLY A 111 10.04 7.44 1.02
CA GLY A 111 10.19 7.24 -0.42
C GLY A 111 9.75 5.86 -0.90
N GLU A 112 9.21 5.01 -0.02
CA GLU A 112 8.82 3.65 -0.36
C GLU A 112 7.45 3.66 -1.07
N THR A 113 7.31 2.93 -2.18
CA THR A 113 6.01 2.68 -2.83
C THR A 113 5.76 1.20 -2.95
N ILE A 114 4.57 0.76 -2.55
CA ILE A 114 4.21 -0.65 -2.49
C ILE A 114 3.14 -0.92 -3.53
N PHE A 115 3.37 -1.93 -4.36
CA PHE A 115 2.54 -2.27 -5.50
C PHE A 115 1.98 -3.67 -5.36
N PHE A 116 0.74 -3.82 -5.82
CA PHE A 116 0.14 -5.09 -6.15
C PHE A 116 0.41 -5.44 -7.61
N ALA A 117 0.69 -6.71 -7.88
CA ALA A 117 0.69 -7.24 -9.23
C ALA A 117 0.35 -8.74 -9.22
N ARG A 118 0.35 -9.34 -10.41
CA ARG A 118 0.29 -10.78 -10.60
C ARG A 118 1.50 -11.23 -11.37
N ASP A 119 2.15 -12.29 -10.92
CA ASP A 119 3.24 -12.90 -11.67
C ASP A 119 2.74 -13.46 -13.02
N LYS A 120 3.67 -13.94 -13.86
CA LYS A 120 3.34 -14.55 -15.16
C LYS A 120 2.38 -15.77 -15.09
N ALA A 121 2.23 -16.39 -13.92
CA ALA A 121 1.29 -17.48 -13.68
C ALA A 121 -0.07 -17.00 -13.12
N GLY A 122 -0.23 -15.69 -12.93
CA GLY A 122 -1.43 -15.05 -12.38
C GLY A 122 -1.46 -15.01 -10.84
N VAL A 123 -0.38 -15.39 -10.17
CA VAL A 123 -0.28 -15.45 -8.71
C VAL A 123 -0.12 -14.03 -8.16
N PRO A 124 -0.97 -13.60 -7.20
CA PRO A 124 -0.79 -12.34 -6.47
C PRO A 124 0.61 -12.19 -5.86
N VAL A 125 1.24 -11.06 -6.11
CA VAL A 125 2.53 -10.69 -5.52
C VAL A 125 2.51 -9.24 -5.05
N ILE A 126 3.33 -8.94 -4.05
CA ILE A 126 3.61 -7.58 -3.58
C ILE A 126 5.01 -7.21 -4.04
N PHE A 127 5.11 -6.06 -4.71
CA PHE A 127 6.36 -5.39 -4.98
C PHE A 127 6.53 -4.22 -4.03
N ALA A 128 7.74 -4.01 -3.55
CA ALA A 128 8.11 -2.85 -2.76
C ALA A 128 9.30 -2.18 -3.43
N GLU A 129 9.11 -0.93 -3.84
CA GLU A 129 10.17 -0.02 -4.29
C GLU A 129 10.65 0.79 -3.09
N ASN A 130 11.96 0.88 -2.90
CA ASN A 130 12.57 1.38 -1.66
C ASN A 130 13.01 2.86 -1.70
N GLY A 131 12.59 3.62 -2.70
CA GLY A 131 13.01 5.00 -2.96
C GLY A 131 14.38 5.12 -3.64
N GLN A 132 15.02 4.01 -4.01
CA GLN A 132 16.31 3.97 -4.70
C GLN A 132 16.24 3.26 -6.06
N VAL A 133 15.04 3.11 -6.63
CA VAL A 133 14.81 2.41 -7.91
C VAL A 133 15.19 0.92 -7.83
N GLU A 134 15.16 0.36 -6.61
CA GLU A 134 15.33 -1.07 -6.35
C GLU A 134 13.99 -1.65 -5.91
N PHE A 135 13.62 -2.77 -6.53
CA PHE A 135 12.39 -3.49 -6.25
C PHE A 135 12.68 -4.77 -5.47
N SER A 136 11.78 -5.09 -4.55
CA SER A 136 11.73 -6.40 -3.90
C SER A 136 10.36 -7.03 -4.10
N CYS A 137 10.35 -8.33 -4.42
CA CYS A 137 9.13 -9.08 -4.70
C CYS A 137 8.87 -10.12 -3.61
N GLN A 138 7.62 -10.21 -3.16
CA GLN A 138 7.18 -11.23 -2.22
C GLN A 138 5.83 -11.81 -2.67
N ALA A 139 5.74 -13.15 -2.69
CA ALA A 139 4.49 -13.87 -2.94
C ALA A 139 3.71 -14.05 -1.63
N VAL A 140 3.27 -12.94 -1.04
CA VAL A 140 2.49 -12.91 0.21
C VAL A 140 1.28 -12.00 0.05
N PRO A 141 0.18 -12.23 0.80
CA PRO A 141 -0.94 -11.30 0.85
C PRO A 141 -0.52 -9.95 1.46
N PHE A 142 -1.24 -8.87 1.13
CA PHE A 142 -0.92 -7.52 1.61
C PHE A 142 -0.89 -7.44 3.15
N SER A 143 -1.80 -8.16 3.80
CA SER A 143 -1.86 -8.30 5.27
C SER A 143 -0.59 -8.89 5.88
N GLU A 144 0.05 -9.85 5.22
CA GLU A 144 1.31 -10.44 5.67
C GLU A 144 2.50 -9.51 5.38
N TRP A 145 2.52 -8.86 4.21
CA TRP A 145 3.50 -7.80 3.92
C TRP A 145 3.43 -6.68 4.99
N LEU A 146 2.23 -6.22 5.33
CA LEU A 146 2.03 -5.20 6.36
C LEU A 146 2.49 -5.69 7.74
N ARG A 147 2.25 -6.96 8.08
CA ARG A 147 2.75 -7.57 9.33
C ARG A 147 4.28 -7.48 9.41
N GLN A 148 4.96 -7.86 8.33
CA GLN A 148 6.42 -7.80 8.23
C GLN A 148 6.92 -6.36 8.40
N TYR A 149 6.31 -5.41 7.69
CA TYR A 149 6.65 -3.99 7.76
C TYR A 149 6.53 -3.46 9.19
N LEU A 150 5.41 -3.74 9.87
CA LEU A 150 5.15 -3.26 11.23
C LEU A 150 6.05 -3.90 12.29
N ASN A 151 6.56 -5.11 12.03
CA ASN A 151 7.50 -5.81 12.90
C ASN A 151 8.97 -5.48 12.62
N GLY A 152 9.25 -4.56 11.68
CA GLY A 152 10.62 -4.21 11.31
C GLY A 152 11.36 -5.34 10.62
N GLU A 153 10.64 -6.24 9.94
CA GLU A 153 11.22 -7.23 9.04
C GLU A 153 11.56 -6.58 7.69
N ASN A 154 12.25 -7.31 6.81
CA ASN A 154 12.74 -6.82 5.51
C ASN A 154 11.61 -6.72 4.45
N ALA A 155 10.58 -5.93 4.74
CA ALA A 155 9.37 -5.82 3.92
C ALA A 155 9.56 -5.01 2.62
N VAL A 156 10.62 -4.19 2.54
CA VAL A 156 10.95 -3.34 1.39
C VAL A 156 12.35 -3.70 0.85
N GLY A 157 12.73 -4.97 0.96
CA GLY A 157 14.02 -5.49 0.49
C GLY A 157 15.04 -5.75 1.61
N PRO A 158 16.18 -6.38 1.29
CA PRO A 158 17.18 -6.77 2.28
C PRO A 158 17.71 -5.58 3.09
N GLY A 159 17.69 -5.69 4.41
CA GLY A 159 18.20 -4.63 5.30
C GLY A 159 17.27 -3.43 5.51
N SER A 160 16.05 -3.48 4.97
CA SER A 160 15.03 -2.42 5.14
C SER A 160 14.36 -2.40 6.53
N GLY A 161 14.58 -3.42 7.35
CA GLY A 161 13.90 -3.60 8.62
C GLY A 161 14.13 -2.47 9.63
N ILE A 162 13.08 -1.70 9.94
CA ILE A 162 13.07 -0.71 11.02
C ILE A 162 11.98 -1.07 12.02
N PHE A 163 12.39 -1.50 13.22
CA PHE A 163 11.45 -1.84 14.29
C PHE A 163 11.14 -0.61 15.16
N TYR A 164 9.87 -0.23 15.19
CA TYR A 164 9.34 0.75 16.13
C TYR A 164 8.83 0.04 17.38
N PRO A 165 9.37 0.29 18.57
CA PRO A 165 8.93 -0.36 19.80
C PRO A 165 7.53 0.10 20.22
N GLY A 166 6.82 -0.75 20.98
CA GLY A 166 5.49 -0.45 21.53
C GLY A 166 4.33 -0.83 20.59
N PRO A 167 3.09 -0.42 20.87
CA PRO A 167 1.96 -0.70 19.98
C PRO A 167 2.01 0.11 18.67
N VAL A 168 1.29 -0.36 17.64
CA VAL A 168 1.16 0.37 16.37
C VAL A 168 0.50 1.72 16.61
N LYS A 169 1.20 2.81 16.27
CA LYS A 169 0.66 4.17 16.37
C LYS A 169 -0.14 4.47 15.10
N PHE A 170 -1.39 4.83 15.29
CA PHE A 170 -2.27 5.35 14.24
C PHE A 170 -2.44 6.84 14.41
N ARG A 171 -2.45 7.55 13.29
CA ARG A 171 -2.75 8.97 13.23
C ARG A 171 -3.78 9.19 12.13
N SER A 172 -4.97 9.68 12.48
CA SER A 172 -6.01 9.99 11.50
C SER A 172 -5.50 11.05 10.52
N LEU A 173 -5.89 10.93 9.26
CA LEU A 173 -5.61 11.96 8.27
C LEU A 173 -6.82 12.93 8.17
N PRO A 174 -6.69 14.21 8.59
CA PRO A 174 -7.79 15.18 8.61
C PRO A 174 -8.40 15.37 7.22
N GLN A 175 -9.73 15.40 7.12
CA GLN A 175 -10.45 15.62 5.85
C GLN A 175 -10.77 17.10 5.62
N THR A 176 -10.95 17.86 6.70
CA THR A 176 -11.22 19.30 6.66
C THR A 176 -10.24 20.07 7.55
N PRO A 177 -10.01 21.38 7.32
CA PRO A 177 -9.18 22.21 8.20
C PRO A 177 -9.67 22.31 9.65
N GLN A 178 -10.94 21.99 9.90
CA GLN A 178 -11.55 22.00 11.24
C GLN A 178 -11.44 20.64 11.95
N ASP A 179 -11.08 19.58 11.24
CA ASP A 179 -10.92 18.25 11.82
C ASP A 179 -9.74 18.23 12.79
N THR A 180 -9.96 17.68 13.98
CA THR A 180 -8.88 17.48 14.95
C THR A 180 -8.22 16.14 14.68
N GLU A 181 -6.88 16.15 14.56
CA GLU A 181 -6.11 14.92 14.45
C GLU A 181 -6.34 14.04 15.69
N SER A 182 -6.70 12.79 15.45
CA SER A 182 -6.86 11.76 16.47
C SER A 182 -5.70 10.76 16.38
N VAL A 183 -5.14 10.41 17.53
CA VAL A 183 -4.07 9.42 17.67
C VAL A 183 -4.56 8.30 18.57
N TRP A 184 -4.38 7.06 18.13
CA TRP A 184 -4.66 5.87 18.93
C TRP A 184 -3.62 4.80 18.66
N PHE A 185 -3.70 3.72 19.44
CA PHE A 185 -2.71 2.67 19.43
C PHE A 185 -3.38 1.31 19.25
N GLY A 186 -2.71 0.43 18.49
CA GLY A 186 -3.02 -0.99 18.49
C GLY A 186 -2.74 -1.63 19.86
N PRO A 187 -2.98 -2.95 20.00
CA PRO A 187 -2.68 -3.64 21.23
C PRO A 187 -1.19 -3.65 21.50
N ASP A 188 -0.87 -3.81 22.78
CA ASP A 188 0.51 -4.04 23.19
C ASP A 188 1.04 -5.30 22.49
N ARG A 189 2.22 -5.18 21.91
CA ARG A 189 2.87 -6.27 21.18
C ARG A 189 3.75 -7.13 22.08
N GLY A 190 3.79 -6.81 23.38
CA GLY A 190 4.55 -7.54 24.38
C GLY A 190 6.04 -7.44 24.09
N MET A 191 6.68 -6.44 24.70
CA MET A 191 8.12 -6.53 24.99
C MET A 191 8.31 -6.87 26.45
#